data_AF-A0A8B6E674-F1
#
_entry.id   AF-A0A8B6E674-F1
#
_cell.length_a   1.000
_cell.length_b   1.000
_cell.length_c   1.000
_cell.angle_alpha   90.00
_cell.angle_beta   90.00
_cell.angle_gamma   90.00
#
_symmetry.space_group_name_H-M   'P 1'
#
loop_
_entity.id
_entity.type
_entity.pdbx_description
1 polymer ?
#
loop_
_entity_poly.entity_id
_entity_poly.type
_entity_poly.pdbx_seq_one_letter_code
_entity_poly.pdbx_strand_id
1 'polypeptide(L)'
;MARTNVRTFLESQGVRQGGVWSPTAYKIFINSLLTTLETYRLGSHIGSIYVGVPTVADDVTLVSNCPYEIQSMLDLQTFHANKFRYLISSQKSCVLNYRCADSFDWSINGEILDTPENAVHLGIKRDKLSRLGTKEVVPGRIQLARQTVYSLMGAGLYGLNGVNPKVSLHLIRCYVIPRLLYGLEVILLSKTDISNLTIYFVKLLKRIQHLPDRTANAAVLLLIGQIPIEAEIHKRILGIFRNIIDNDNSVERDLAFRQLAMKTESSNSWFRKVVTITELYDLPSPHLMIYLSTLLQSQNGKKLVNSLVNYYWITKLKSEASEKSSLNLLNYTDAEFGSIHSIWNEPYSTLRACIKSKLACNTYTLQCDKSKFSKRQISAICPLCGIEDENRLHFILRCSSLDNVRNSFIQSLKTFIKDVVTTKLYDELFSSEINTLQLIIDCSVFHFLSRGDVFKVECITRGLCFKLHQVRSNLLR
;
A
#
# COMPACT_ATOMS: atom_id res chain seq x y z
N MET A 1 2.09 -28.51 -50.70
CA MET A 1 2.31 -28.65 -49.24
C MET A 1 3.80 -28.48 -48.95
N ALA A 2 4.23 -27.29 -48.53
CA ALA A 2 5.62 -27.06 -48.14
C ALA A 2 5.86 -27.74 -46.79
N ARG A 3 6.65 -28.82 -46.77
CA ARG A 3 7.17 -29.42 -45.53
C ARG A 3 8.18 -28.44 -44.96
N THR A 4 7.83 -27.75 -43.89
CA THR A 4 8.77 -27.02 -43.06
C THR A 4 9.82 -28.01 -42.55
N ASN A 5 11.06 -27.89 -43.03
CA ASN A 5 12.20 -28.64 -42.51
C ASN A 5 12.47 -28.19 -41.07
N VAL A 6 11.89 -28.90 -40.10
CA VAL A 6 12.17 -28.69 -38.68
C VAL A 6 13.57 -29.26 -38.39
N ARG A 7 14.54 -28.39 -38.11
CA ARG A 7 15.85 -28.79 -37.58
C ARG A 7 15.69 -29.09 -36.09
N THR A 8 15.93 -30.33 -35.69
CA THR A 8 15.96 -30.75 -34.29
C THR A 8 17.35 -30.55 -33.71
N PHE A 9 17.44 -29.90 -32.55
CA PHE A 9 18.66 -29.79 -31.75
C PHE A 9 18.54 -30.72 -30.54
N LEU A 10 19.57 -31.53 -30.30
CA LEU A 10 19.65 -32.39 -29.12
C LEU A 10 20.22 -31.60 -27.95
N GLU A 11 19.48 -31.54 -26.84
CA GLU A 11 19.97 -30.98 -25.57
C GLU A 11 20.74 -32.07 -24.83
N SER A 12 22.06 -31.94 -24.75
CA SER A 12 22.93 -32.92 -24.08
C SER A 12 23.05 -32.69 -22.56
N GLN A 13 22.83 -31.47 -22.08
CA GLN A 13 22.95 -31.10 -20.68
C GLN A 13 21.96 -29.98 -20.31
N GLY A 14 21.41 -30.05 -19.11
CA GLY A 14 20.53 -29.05 -18.54
C GLY A 14 19.06 -29.45 -18.53
N VAL A 15 18.26 -28.67 -17.79
CA VAL A 15 16.80 -28.77 -17.79
C VAL A 15 16.22 -27.58 -18.53
N ARG A 16 15.13 -27.79 -19.28
CA ARG A 16 14.52 -26.72 -20.10
C ARG A 16 13.98 -25.59 -19.25
N GLN A 17 14.37 -24.35 -19.55
CA GLN A 17 13.73 -23.18 -18.95
C GLN A 17 12.26 -23.09 -19.41
N GLY A 18 11.34 -22.86 -18.48
CA GLY A 18 9.90 -22.91 -18.73
C GLY A 18 9.30 -24.33 -18.75
N GLY A 19 10.12 -25.38 -18.60
CA GLY A 19 9.63 -26.75 -18.42
C GLY A 19 8.95 -26.91 -17.06
N VAL A 20 7.76 -27.53 -17.04
CA VAL A 20 6.95 -27.72 -15.81
C VAL A 20 7.71 -28.51 -14.74
N TRP A 21 8.51 -29.49 -15.15
CA TRP A 21 9.25 -30.37 -14.22
C TRP A 21 10.63 -29.86 -13.84
N SER A 22 11.16 -28.88 -14.59
CA SER A 22 12.53 -28.36 -14.41
C SER A 22 12.81 -27.81 -12.99
N PRO A 23 11.90 -27.07 -12.33
CA PRO A 23 12.12 -26.62 -10.96
C PRO A 23 12.21 -27.77 -9.95
N THR A 24 11.42 -28.83 -10.13
CA THR A 24 11.45 -30.01 -9.25
C THR A 24 12.74 -30.81 -9.45
N ALA A 25 13.16 -31.00 -10.70
CA ALA A 25 14.43 -31.64 -11.03
C ALA A 25 15.61 -30.91 -10.36
N TYR A 26 15.62 -29.57 -10.46
CA TYR A 26 16.64 -28.74 -9.84
C TYR A 26 16.64 -28.87 -8.31
N LYS A 27 15.47 -28.87 -7.67
CA LYS A 27 15.36 -29.07 -6.21
C LYS A 27 15.95 -30.40 -5.76
N ILE A 28 15.62 -31.50 -6.47
CA ILE A 28 16.16 -32.83 -6.17
C ILE A 28 17.69 -32.82 -6.32
N PHE A 29 18.18 -32.18 -7.38
CA PHE A 29 19.61 -32.07 -7.67
C PHE A 29 20.39 -31.32 -6.59
N ILE A 30 19.94 -30.13 -6.19
CA ILE A 30 20.67 -29.31 -5.22
C ILE A 30 20.54 -29.84 -3.79
N ASN A 31 19.53 -30.66 -3.50
CA ASN A 31 19.27 -31.18 -2.14
C ASN A 31 20.46 -31.94 -1.55
N SER A 32 21.23 -32.68 -2.35
CA SER A 32 22.39 -33.41 -1.84
C SER A 32 23.47 -32.49 -1.26
N LEU A 33 23.68 -31.30 -1.84
CA LEU A 33 24.58 -30.30 -1.29
C LEU A 33 24.09 -29.80 0.06
N LEU A 34 22.79 -29.46 0.15
CA LEU A 34 22.18 -28.92 1.36
C LEU A 34 22.22 -29.95 2.50
N THR A 35 21.84 -31.19 2.23
CA THR A 35 21.92 -32.29 3.21
C THR A 35 23.36 -32.54 3.66
N THR A 36 24.34 -32.42 2.76
CA THR A 36 25.76 -32.59 3.12
C THR A 36 26.20 -31.51 4.10
N LEU A 37 25.93 -30.23 3.81
CA LEU A 37 26.27 -29.10 4.68
C LEU A 37 25.60 -29.20 6.05
N GLU A 38 24.33 -29.60 6.09
CA GLU A 38 23.57 -29.83 7.32
C GLU A 38 24.11 -31.01 8.14
N THR A 39 24.48 -32.12 7.48
CA THR A 39 25.03 -33.31 8.15
C THR A 39 26.35 -33.00 8.84
N TYR A 40 27.21 -32.19 8.20
CA TYR A 40 28.45 -31.72 8.81
C TYR A 40 28.24 -30.62 9.86
N ARG A 41 27.00 -30.12 10.02
CA ARG A 41 26.64 -29.02 10.92
C ARG A 41 27.50 -27.77 10.72
N LEU A 42 27.94 -27.52 9.49
CA LEU A 42 28.74 -26.34 9.16
C LEU A 42 27.82 -25.14 8.98
N GLY A 43 28.09 -24.04 9.69
CA GLY A 43 27.32 -22.82 9.61
C GLY A 43 26.50 -22.50 10.86
N SER A 44 25.68 -21.45 10.73
CA SER A 44 24.94 -20.87 11.84
C SER A 44 23.81 -21.75 12.34
N HIS A 45 23.61 -21.69 13.64
CA HIS A 45 22.50 -22.30 14.35
C HIS A 45 21.78 -21.26 15.20
N ILE A 46 20.47 -21.43 15.38
CA ILE A 46 19.67 -20.66 16.34
C ILE A 46 19.19 -21.62 17.43
N GLY A 47 19.90 -21.64 18.55
CA GLY A 47 19.76 -22.73 19.52
C GLY A 47 20.21 -24.04 18.89
N SER A 48 19.36 -25.05 18.89
CA SER A 48 19.61 -26.36 18.25
C SER A 48 19.20 -26.43 16.78
N ILE A 49 18.61 -25.36 16.22
CA ILE A 49 18.04 -25.36 14.87
C ILE A 49 19.11 -24.91 13.88
N TYR A 50 19.39 -25.75 12.87
CA TYR A 50 20.33 -25.43 11.79
C TYR A 50 19.73 -24.39 10.83
N VAL A 51 20.47 -23.32 10.56
CA VAL A 51 20.05 -22.23 9.66
C VAL A 51 21.20 -21.76 8.76
N GLY A 52 22.21 -22.62 8.55
CA GLY A 52 23.45 -22.25 7.89
C GLY A 52 23.32 -22.03 6.38
N VAL A 53 22.30 -22.59 5.72
CA VAL A 53 22.20 -22.63 4.25
C VAL A 53 20.80 -22.27 3.71
N PRO A 54 20.24 -21.08 4.03
CA PRO A 54 19.01 -20.65 3.40
C PRO A 54 19.20 -20.54 1.87
N THR A 55 18.36 -21.24 1.12
CA THR A 55 18.51 -21.41 -0.33
C THR A 55 17.21 -21.13 -1.07
N VAL A 56 17.29 -20.40 -2.19
CA VAL A 56 16.17 -20.17 -3.09
C VAL A 56 16.65 -20.39 -4.52
N ALA A 57 16.20 -21.48 -5.14
CA ALA A 57 16.71 -21.90 -6.45
C ALA A 57 18.25 -21.93 -6.46
N ASP A 58 18.89 -21.24 -7.40
CA ASP A 58 20.34 -21.14 -7.56
C ASP A 58 21.02 -20.14 -6.61
N ASP A 59 20.26 -19.27 -5.95
CA ASP A 59 20.77 -18.39 -4.90
C ASP A 59 20.94 -19.19 -3.59
N VAL A 60 22.16 -19.65 -3.32
CA VAL A 60 22.55 -20.31 -2.06
C VAL A 60 23.24 -19.30 -1.15
N THR A 61 22.66 -19.03 0.01
CA THR A 61 23.30 -18.19 1.03
C THR A 61 23.95 -19.06 2.09
N LEU A 62 25.22 -18.80 2.38
CA LEU A 62 25.97 -19.44 3.47
C LEU A 62 26.06 -18.48 4.65
N VAL A 63 25.71 -18.95 5.85
CA VAL A 63 25.72 -18.14 7.07
C VAL A 63 26.51 -18.90 8.14
N SER A 64 27.50 -18.25 8.73
CA SER A 64 28.24 -18.75 9.89
C SER A 64 28.73 -17.57 10.74
N ASN A 65 29.01 -17.85 12.02
CA ASN A 65 29.73 -16.94 12.91
C ASN A 65 31.26 -17.22 12.92
N CYS A 66 31.72 -18.21 12.14
CA CYS A 66 33.12 -18.62 12.06
C CYS A 66 33.62 -18.49 10.61
N PRO A 67 34.65 -17.67 10.33
CA PRO A 67 35.20 -17.51 8.98
C PRO A 67 35.68 -18.84 8.35
N TYR A 68 36.29 -19.71 9.15
CA TYR A 68 36.78 -21.02 8.69
C TYR A 68 35.65 -21.96 8.26
N GLU A 69 34.49 -21.89 8.92
CA GLU A 69 33.32 -22.65 8.50
C GLU A 69 32.79 -22.15 7.16
N ILE A 70 32.75 -20.82 6.92
CA ILE A 70 32.37 -20.28 5.62
C ILE A 70 33.28 -20.83 4.52
N GLN A 71 34.61 -20.79 4.71
CA GLN A 71 35.53 -21.34 3.71
C GLN A 71 35.30 -22.84 3.50
N SER A 72 35.11 -23.61 4.57
CA SER A 72 34.79 -25.06 4.47
C SER A 72 33.49 -25.31 3.70
N MET A 73 32.48 -24.47 3.89
CA MET A 73 31.21 -24.53 3.14
C MET A 73 31.42 -24.19 1.66
N LEU A 74 32.26 -23.19 1.32
CA LEU A 74 32.64 -22.85 -0.06
C LEU A 74 33.42 -23.97 -0.74
N ASP A 75 34.31 -24.64 -0.01
CA ASP A 75 35.08 -25.79 -0.50
C ASP A 75 34.17 -26.98 -0.80
N LEU A 76 33.19 -27.26 0.07
CA LEU A 76 32.17 -28.28 -0.16
C LEU A 76 31.28 -27.94 -1.36
N GLN A 77 30.92 -26.67 -1.55
CA GLN A 77 30.23 -26.23 -2.76
C GLN A 77 31.06 -26.47 -4.02
N THR A 78 32.35 -26.13 -4.00
CA THR A 78 33.29 -26.37 -5.11
C THR A 78 33.42 -27.86 -5.41
N PHE A 79 33.54 -28.69 -4.38
CA PHE A 79 33.58 -30.14 -4.52
C PHE A 79 32.30 -30.70 -5.14
N HIS A 80 31.13 -30.25 -4.68
CA HIS A 80 29.83 -30.65 -5.22
C HIS A 80 29.67 -30.20 -6.68
N ALA A 81 30.07 -28.96 -6.99
CA ALA A 81 30.09 -28.41 -8.35
C ALA A 81 30.93 -29.27 -9.31
N ASN A 82 32.14 -29.64 -8.88
CA ASN A 82 33.03 -30.52 -9.66
C ASN A 82 32.44 -31.92 -9.84
N LYS A 83 31.88 -32.51 -8.77
CA LYS A 83 31.27 -33.85 -8.80
C LYS A 83 30.10 -33.90 -9.79
N PHE A 84 29.26 -32.89 -9.79
CA PHE A 84 28.05 -32.83 -10.60
C PHE A 84 28.18 -31.99 -11.88
N ARG A 85 29.39 -31.51 -12.18
CA ARG A 85 29.77 -30.82 -13.42
C ARG A 85 28.92 -29.58 -13.73
N TYR A 86 28.71 -28.74 -12.72
CA TYR A 86 28.16 -27.39 -12.90
C TYR A 86 29.16 -26.34 -12.41
N LEU A 87 28.97 -25.09 -12.84
CA LEU A 87 29.87 -23.99 -12.52
C LEU A 87 29.21 -23.04 -11.52
N ILE A 88 30.00 -22.58 -10.55
CA ILE A 88 29.62 -21.49 -9.65
C ILE A 88 30.25 -20.22 -10.18
N SER A 89 29.45 -19.16 -10.33
CA SER A 89 29.94 -17.87 -10.80
C SER A 89 30.55 -17.10 -9.63
N SER A 90 31.89 -17.09 -9.56
CA SER A 90 32.66 -16.25 -8.63
C SER A 90 32.27 -14.77 -8.76
N GLN A 91 32.11 -14.27 -9.98
CA GLN A 91 31.72 -12.88 -10.28
C GLN A 91 30.35 -12.46 -9.71
N LYS A 92 29.43 -13.41 -9.54
CA LYS A 92 28.10 -13.17 -8.95
C LYS A 92 28.05 -13.51 -7.46
N SER A 93 29.12 -14.12 -6.95
CA SER A 93 29.22 -14.54 -5.55
C SER A 93 29.99 -13.47 -4.79
N CYS A 94 29.58 -13.19 -3.55
CA CYS A 94 30.28 -12.25 -2.70
C CYS A 94 30.08 -12.59 -1.23
N VAL A 95 30.93 -12.05 -0.38
CA VAL A 95 30.86 -12.24 1.07
C VAL A 95 30.53 -10.92 1.77
N LEU A 96 29.43 -10.93 2.53
CA LEU A 96 29.06 -9.80 3.39
C LEU A 96 29.48 -10.06 4.83
N ASN A 97 30.49 -9.32 5.29
CA ASN A 97 30.97 -9.42 6.67
C ASN A 97 30.18 -8.53 7.62
N TYR A 98 29.47 -9.16 8.55
CA TYR A 98 28.76 -8.48 9.63
C TYR A 98 29.63 -8.39 10.87
N ARG A 99 30.11 -7.19 11.20
CA ARG A 99 30.90 -6.92 12.43
C ARG A 99 32.12 -7.85 12.60
N CYS A 100 32.76 -8.23 11.51
CA CYS A 100 34.01 -8.97 11.55
C CYS A 100 35.17 -7.97 11.63
N ALA A 101 36.06 -8.14 12.60
CA ALA A 101 37.27 -7.32 12.74
C ALA A 101 38.43 -7.85 11.86
N ASP A 102 38.40 -9.14 11.53
CA ASP A 102 39.48 -9.83 10.85
C ASP A 102 39.31 -9.79 9.34
N SER A 103 40.41 -9.56 8.64
CA SER A 103 40.49 -9.74 7.19
C SER A 103 40.70 -11.23 6.90
N PHE A 104 39.82 -11.83 6.12
CA PHE A 104 39.92 -13.20 5.66
C PHE A 104 39.74 -13.21 4.15
N ASP A 105 40.57 -13.93 3.42
CA ASP A 105 40.40 -14.05 1.97
C ASP A 105 39.57 -15.29 1.67
N TRP A 106 38.33 -15.08 1.23
CA TRP A 106 37.43 -16.16 0.84
C TRP A 106 37.71 -16.57 -0.60
N SER A 107 37.79 -17.86 -0.85
CA SER A 107 37.96 -18.38 -2.20
C SER A 107 36.87 -19.38 -2.58
N ILE A 108 36.46 -19.35 -3.84
CA ILE A 108 35.58 -20.36 -4.44
C ILE A 108 36.11 -20.70 -5.83
N ASN A 109 36.16 -21.99 -6.19
CA ASN A 109 36.79 -22.44 -7.44
C ASN A 109 38.23 -21.92 -7.65
N GLY A 110 38.97 -21.64 -6.56
CA GLY A 110 40.33 -21.07 -6.62
C GLY A 110 40.39 -19.58 -6.92
N GLU A 111 39.25 -18.89 -7.03
CA GLU A 111 39.18 -17.44 -7.22
C GLU A 111 38.78 -16.74 -5.91
N ILE A 112 39.38 -15.58 -5.63
CA ILE A 112 39.07 -14.77 -4.45
C ILE A 112 37.74 -14.05 -4.65
N LEU A 113 36.86 -14.12 -3.64
CA LEU A 113 35.56 -13.48 -3.66
C LEU A 113 35.61 -12.01 -3.25
N ASP A 114 34.76 -11.21 -3.89
CA ASP A 114 34.57 -9.81 -3.50
C ASP A 114 33.85 -9.70 -2.15
N THR A 115 34.18 -8.66 -1.40
CA THR A 115 33.63 -8.38 -0.06
C THR A 115 33.01 -6.99 0.02
N PRO A 116 31.94 -6.74 -0.77
CA PRO A 116 31.39 -5.41 -0.92
C PRO A 116 30.74 -4.92 0.38
N GLU A 117 30.60 -3.61 0.55
CA GLU A 117 29.89 -3.04 1.71
C GLU A 117 28.40 -3.39 1.75
N ASN A 118 27.84 -3.72 0.60
CA ASN A 118 26.44 -4.09 0.44
C ASN A 118 26.26 -5.08 -0.72
N ALA A 119 25.25 -5.94 -0.62
CA ALA A 119 24.85 -6.85 -1.69
C ALA A 119 23.32 -6.97 -1.75
N VAL A 120 22.81 -7.34 -2.92
CA VAL A 120 21.37 -7.59 -3.13
C VAL A 120 21.13 -9.08 -3.08
N HIS A 121 20.27 -9.52 -2.15
CA HIS A 121 19.83 -10.91 -2.05
C HIS A 121 18.30 -10.96 -2.13
N LEU A 122 17.75 -11.75 -3.07
CA LEU A 122 16.30 -11.85 -3.34
C LEU A 122 15.60 -10.49 -3.59
N GLY A 123 16.33 -9.55 -4.18
CA GLY A 123 15.86 -8.19 -4.45
C GLY A 123 15.79 -7.28 -3.23
N ILE A 124 16.40 -7.67 -2.10
CA ILE A 124 16.55 -6.85 -0.89
C ILE A 124 18.04 -6.50 -0.72
N LYS A 125 18.32 -5.20 -0.64
CA LYS A 125 19.68 -4.71 -0.37
C LYS A 125 20.04 -4.97 1.11
N ARG A 126 21.18 -5.58 1.34
CA ARG A 126 21.78 -5.86 2.64
C ARG A 126 23.09 -5.09 2.74
N ASP A 127 23.36 -4.46 3.87
CA ASP A 127 24.61 -3.71 4.12
C ASP A 127 25.35 -4.30 5.34
N LYS A 128 26.66 -4.02 5.47
CA LYS A 128 27.51 -4.51 6.58
C LYS A 128 27.16 -3.90 7.96
N LEU A 129 26.65 -2.67 7.98
CA LEU A 129 26.58 -1.83 9.18
C LEU A 129 25.21 -1.83 9.87
N SER A 130 24.14 -2.09 9.13
CA SER A 130 22.80 -1.98 9.66
C SER A 130 22.46 -3.22 10.47
N ARG A 131 21.82 -2.97 11.60
CA ARG A 131 21.17 -4.03 12.36
C ARG A 131 20.01 -4.68 11.57
N LEU A 132 19.52 -4.06 10.48
CA LEU A 132 18.20 -4.33 9.87
C LEU A 132 18.01 -3.96 8.37
N GLY A 133 19.02 -3.49 7.64
CA GLY A 133 18.96 -3.22 6.19
C GLY A 133 18.04 -2.09 5.73
N THR A 134 17.55 -1.20 6.60
CA THR A 134 16.42 -0.31 6.26
C THR A 134 16.78 1.01 5.57
N LYS A 135 17.96 1.60 5.85
CA LYS A 135 18.25 2.99 5.47
C LYS A 135 18.08 3.26 3.98
N GLU A 136 18.49 2.33 3.13
CA GLU A 136 18.36 2.47 1.67
C GLU A 136 17.22 1.68 1.06
N VAL A 137 16.68 0.67 1.76
CA VAL A 137 15.61 -0.17 1.22
C VAL A 137 14.34 0.65 1.02
N VAL A 138 13.92 1.45 2.01
CA VAL A 138 12.68 2.24 1.89
C VAL A 138 12.78 3.31 0.80
N PRO A 139 13.85 4.13 0.73
CA PRO A 139 14.05 5.03 -0.41
C PRO A 139 14.06 4.33 -1.77
N GLY A 140 14.74 3.19 -1.88
CA GLY A 140 14.80 2.39 -3.11
C GLY A 140 13.42 1.88 -3.54
N ARG A 141 12.61 1.39 -2.60
CA ARG A 141 11.22 0.97 -2.89
C ARG A 141 10.33 2.11 -3.32
N ILE A 142 10.44 3.28 -2.67
CA ILE A 142 9.72 4.48 -3.09
C ILE A 142 10.14 4.90 -4.50
N GLN A 143 11.44 4.81 -4.84
CA GLN A 143 11.92 5.13 -6.18
C GLN A 143 11.38 4.16 -7.24
N LEU A 144 11.38 2.85 -6.97
CA LEU A 144 10.76 1.85 -7.86
C LEU A 144 9.26 2.11 -8.05
N ALA A 145 8.56 2.47 -6.97
CA ALA A 145 7.15 2.82 -7.05
C ALA A 145 6.92 4.08 -7.90
N ARG A 146 7.76 5.12 -7.78
CA ARG A 146 7.71 6.31 -8.65
C ARG A 146 7.93 5.97 -10.12
N GLN A 147 8.95 5.16 -10.43
CA GLN A 147 9.21 4.70 -11.80
C GLN A 147 7.99 3.95 -12.37
N THR A 148 7.34 3.14 -11.55
CA THR A 148 6.11 2.41 -11.94
C THR A 148 4.95 3.37 -12.19
N VAL A 149 4.80 4.42 -11.39
CA VAL A 149 3.80 5.47 -11.64
C VAL A 149 4.08 6.16 -12.97
N TYR A 150 5.34 6.50 -13.26
CA TYR A 150 5.74 7.13 -14.52
C TYR A 150 5.46 6.23 -15.72
N SER A 151 5.75 4.93 -15.64
CA SER A 151 5.45 4.00 -16.74
C SER A 151 3.94 3.83 -16.99
N LEU A 152 3.10 4.09 -15.97
CA LEU A 152 1.64 4.04 -16.07
C LEU A 152 1.01 5.37 -16.48
N MET A 153 1.79 6.44 -16.70
CA MET A 153 1.23 7.70 -17.20
C MET A 153 0.59 7.53 -18.58
N GLY A 154 1.17 6.72 -19.46
CA GLY A 154 0.56 6.38 -20.76
C GLY A 154 -0.81 5.69 -20.65
N ALA A 155 -1.06 5.00 -19.53
CA ALA A 155 -2.34 4.37 -19.21
C ALA A 155 -3.33 5.31 -18.45
N GLY A 156 -3.00 6.59 -18.33
CA GLY A 156 -3.90 7.59 -17.71
C GLY A 156 -3.59 7.94 -16.25
N LEU A 157 -2.47 7.49 -15.66
CA LEU A 157 -2.12 7.76 -14.25
C LEU A 157 -1.44 9.13 -14.03
N TYR A 158 -1.97 10.21 -14.62
CA TYR A 158 -1.42 11.57 -14.51
C TYR A 158 -2.40 12.58 -13.88
N GLY A 159 -3.38 12.12 -13.10
CA GLY A 159 -4.25 12.95 -12.27
C GLY A 159 -5.42 13.54 -13.04
N LEU A 160 -5.54 14.88 -13.05
CA LEU A 160 -6.75 15.60 -13.50
C LEU A 160 -7.16 15.30 -14.94
N ASN A 161 -6.18 15.15 -15.83
CA ASN A 161 -6.38 14.85 -17.25
C ASN A 161 -6.32 13.34 -17.54
N GLY A 162 -6.19 12.53 -16.49
CA GLY A 162 -6.07 11.08 -16.55
C GLY A 162 -7.40 10.35 -16.36
N VAL A 163 -7.33 9.07 -16.01
CA VAL A 163 -8.50 8.24 -15.73
C VAL A 163 -9.12 8.56 -14.37
N ASN A 164 -10.41 8.26 -14.22
CA ASN A 164 -11.14 8.43 -12.95
C ASN A 164 -10.36 7.81 -11.75
N PRO A 165 -10.39 8.43 -10.55
CA PRO A 165 -9.69 7.95 -9.37
C PRO A 165 -9.93 6.48 -9.01
N LYS A 166 -11.12 5.93 -9.30
CA LYS A 166 -11.44 4.50 -9.15
C LYS A 166 -10.51 3.62 -9.99
N VAL A 167 -10.32 3.98 -11.26
CA VAL A 167 -9.43 3.26 -12.18
C VAL A 167 -7.97 3.49 -11.79
N SER A 168 -7.61 4.73 -11.46
CA SER A 168 -6.28 5.07 -10.97
C SER A 168 -5.89 4.26 -9.73
N LEU A 169 -6.80 4.09 -8.76
CA LEU A 169 -6.57 3.27 -7.58
C LEU A 169 -6.40 1.80 -7.94
N HIS A 170 -7.18 1.28 -8.89
CA HIS A 170 -7.02 -0.09 -9.36
C HIS A 170 -5.61 -0.32 -9.94
N LEU A 171 -5.12 0.59 -10.79
CA LEU A 171 -3.75 0.54 -11.32
C LEU A 171 -2.69 0.59 -10.20
N ILE A 172 -2.89 1.48 -9.22
CA ILE A 172 -2.00 1.59 -8.05
C ILE A 172 -1.97 0.29 -7.25
N ARG A 173 -3.13 -0.32 -6.98
CA ARG A 173 -3.22 -1.59 -6.25
C ARG A 173 -2.55 -2.74 -7.01
N CYS A 174 -2.70 -2.78 -8.33
CA CYS A 174 -2.17 -3.88 -9.14
C CYS A 174 -0.67 -3.78 -9.39
N TYR A 175 -0.13 -2.57 -9.60
CA TYR A 175 1.24 -2.40 -10.07
C TYR A 175 2.14 -1.66 -9.08
N VAL A 176 1.63 -0.60 -8.44
CA VAL A 176 2.46 0.29 -7.61
C VAL A 176 2.64 -0.27 -6.20
N ILE A 177 1.56 -0.67 -5.51
CA ILE A 177 1.63 -1.21 -4.15
C ILE A 177 2.54 -2.45 -4.07
N PRO A 178 2.45 -3.44 -4.99
CA PRO A 178 3.34 -4.59 -4.94
C PRO A 178 4.82 -4.21 -5.03
N ARG A 179 5.18 -3.27 -5.92
CA ARG A 179 6.56 -2.80 -6.08
C ARG A 179 7.04 -1.93 -4.92
N LEU A 180 6.14 -1.15 -4.32
CA LEU A 180 6.41 -0.34 -3.14
C LEU A 180 6.69 -1.20 -1.91
N LEU A 181 5.96 -2.31 -1.75
CA LEU A 181 5.97 -3.10 -0.51
C LEU A 181 6.84 -4.35 -0.55
N TYR A 182 7.28 -4.80 -1.72
CA TYR A 182 8.04 -6.04 -1.86
C TYR A 182 9.22 -6.14 -0.88
N GLY A 183 9.24 -7.20 -0.07
CA GLY A 183 10.31 -7.48 0.88
C GLY A 183 10.31 -6.60 2.13
N LEU A 184 9.38 -5.64 2.28
CA LEU A 184 9.26 -4.85 3.51
C LEU A 184 8.63 -5.66 4.65
N GLU A 185 7.88 -6.71 4.31
CA GLU A 185 7.21 -7.60 5.26
C GLU A 185 8.17 -8.50 6.06
N VAL A 186 9.43 -8.63 5.65
CA VAL A 186 10.48 -9.38 6.36
C VAL A 186 11.51 -8.48 7.05
N ILE A 187 11.28 -7.16 7.05
CA ILE A 187 12.20 -6.17 7.60
C ILE A 187 11.54 -5.47 8.80
N LEU A 188 12.33 -5.17 9.83
CA LEU A 188 11.87 -4.37 10.96
C LEU A 188 11.93 -2.88 10.59
N LEU A 189 10.80 -2.35 10.14
CA LEU A 189 10.63 -0.95 9.79
C LEU A 189 10.56 -0.07 11.05
N SER A 190 11.28 1.04 11.04
CA SER A 190 11.16 2.08 12.06
C SER A 190 9.89 2.91 11.88
N LYS A 191 9.53 3.71 12.89
CA LYS A 191 8.43 4.69 12.77
C LYS A 191 8.69 5.70 11.63
N THR A 192 9.95 6.09 11.45
CA THR A 192 10.37 6.99 10.36
C THR A 192 10.18 6.35 8.98
N ASP A 193 10.48 5.06 8.86
CA ASP A 193 10.29 4.30 7.61
C ASP A 193 8.80 4.24 7.21
N ILE A 194 7.94 3.87 8.17
CA ILE A 194 6.49 3.83 7.97
C ILE A 194 5.95 5.22 7.63
N SER A 195 6.45 6.28 8.28
CA SER A 195 6.09 7.66 7.98
C SER A 195 6.47 8.04 6.55
N ASN A 196 7.69 7.74 6.11
CA ASN A 196 8.16 8.02 4.74
C ASN A 196 7.31 7.31 3.67
N LEU A 197 6.97 6.04 3.89
CA LEU A 197 6.08 5.28 3.01
C LEU A 197 4.67 5.90 2.98
N THR A 198 4.16 6.29 4.15
CA THR A 198 2.82 6.91 4.29
C THR A 198 2.76 8.25 3.57
N ILE A 199 3.78 9.10 3.73
CA ILE A 199 3.87 10.39 3.05
C ILE A 199 3.84 10.19 1.53
N TYR A 200 4.66 9.28 1.01
CA TYR A 200 4.68 8.99 -0.43
C TYR A 200 3.32 8.48 -0.93
N PHE A 201 2.75 7.48 -0.26
CA PHE A 201 1.51 6.84 -0.67
C PHE A 201 0.33 7.80 -0.62
N VAL A 202 0.17 8.56 0.46
CA VAL A 202 -0.92 9.53 0.58
C VAL A 202 -0.75 10.69 -0.40
N LYS A 203 0.48 11.16 -0.67
CA LYS A 203 0.72 12.14 -1.74
C LYS A 203 0.30 11.62 -3.11
N LEU A 204 0.56 10.35 -3.41
CA LEU A 204 0.09 9.73 -4.65
C LEU A 204 -1.46 9.71 -4.71
N LEU A 205 -2.13 9.33 -3.62
CA LEU A 205 -3.60 9.32 -3.56
C LEU A 205 -4.22 10.73 -3.63
N LYS A 206 -3.56 11.75 -3.08
CA LYS A 206 -3.95 13.16 -3.24
C LYS A 206 -3.88 13.59 -4.69
N ARG A 207 -2.82 13.20 -5.42
CA ARG A 207 -2.63 13.55 -6.84
C ARG A 207 -3.69 12.96 -7.75
N ILE A 208 -4.03 11.67 -7.60
CA ILE A 208 -5.06 11.04 -8.46
C ILE A 208 -6.46 11.61 -8.20
N GLN A 209 -6.73 12.07 -6.97
CA GLN A 209 -7.96 12.77 -6.60
C GLN A 209 -7.90 14.29 -6.87
N HIS A 210 -6.75 14.80 -7.31
CA HIS A 210 -6.47 16.22 -7.50
C HIS A 210 -6.81 17.08 -6.25
N LEU A 211 -6.55 16.52 -5.06
CA LEU A 211 -6.71 17.17 -3.77
C LEU A 211 -5.41 17.89 -3.36
N PRO A 212 -5.49 19.07 -2.70
CA PRO A 212 -4.30 19.78 -2.22
C PRO A 212 -3.48 18.98 -1.20
N ASP A 213 -2.18 19.26 -1.10
CA ASP A 213 -1.28 18.60 -0.14
C ASP A 213 -1.72 18.78 1.33
N ARG A 214 -2.39 19.89 1.65
CA ARG A 214 -2.96 20.17 2.97
C ARG A 214 -4.21 19.36 3.34
N THR A 215 -4.78 18.59 2.40
CA THR A 215 -5.99 17.79 2.67
C THR A 215 -5.72 16.76 3.76
N ALA A 216 -6.65 16.60 4.69
CA ALA A 216 -6.53 15.62 5.77
C ALA A 216 -6.36 14.20 5.21
N ASN A 217 -5.40 13.44 5.74
CA ASN A 217 -5.10 12.09 5.25
C ASN A 217 -6.31 11.15 5.39
N ALA A 218 -7.07 11.27 6.49
CA ALA A 218 -8.31 10.52 6.70
C ALA A 218 -9.30 10.71 5.55
N ALA A 219 -9.56 11.95 5.16
CA ALA A 219 -10.46 12.26 4.05
C ALA A 219 -10.00 11.65 2.71
N VAL A 220 -8.71 11.74 2.40
CA VAL A 220 -8.12 11.20 1.16
C VAL A 220 -8.32 9.68 1.07
N LEU A 221 -8.14 8.98 2.19
CA LEU A 221 -8.25 7.53 2.29
C LEU A 221 -9.71 7.07 2.26
N LEU A 222 -10.59 7.74 3.01
CA LEU A 222 -12.02 7.46 3.07
C LEU A 222 -12.72 7.72 1.73
N LEU A 223 -12.40 8.83 1.05
CA LEU A 223 -12.99 9.16 -0.26
C LEU A 223 -12.73 8.06 -1.31
N ILE A 224 -11.56 7.43 -1.27
CA ILE A 224 -11.15 6.45 -2.27
C ILE A 224 -11.33 5.00 -1.83
N GLY A 225 -11.79 4.76 -0.59
CA GLY A 225 -11.96 3.43 -0.03
C GLY A 225 -10.64 2.68 0.15
N GLN A 226 -9.57 3.37 0.56
CA GLN A 226 -8.24 2.79 0.74
C GLN A 226 -7.79 2.88 2.20
N ILE A 227 -7.11 1.85 2.71
CA ILE A 227 -6.48 1.86 4.03
C ILE A 227 -5.06 2.42 3.98
N PRO A 228 -4.49 2.85 5.12
CA PRO A 228 -3.10 3.31 5.17
C PRO A 228 -2.11 2.25 4.69
N ILE A 229 -0.97 2.69 4.18
CA ILE A 229 0.06 1.77 3.67
C ILE A 229 0.61 0.84 4.76
N GLU A 230 0.62 1.30 6.01
CA GLU A 230 0.97 0.50 7.19
C GLU A 230 0.06 -0.72 7.34
N ALA A 231 -1.24 -0.56 7.09
CA ALA A 231 -2.20 -1.66 7.11
C ALA A 231 -1.87 -2.74 6.06
N GLU A 232 -1.48 -2.31 4.85
CA GLU A 232 -1.08 -3.23 3.78
C GLU A 232 0.21 -3.99 4.13
N ILE A 233 1.14 -3.35 4.85
CA ILE A 233 2.33 -4.00 5.39
C ILE A 233 1.96 -5.04 6.44
N HIS A 234 1.06 -4.70 7.37
CA HIS A 234 0.61 -5.62 8.41
C HIS A 234 -0.06 -6.88 7.82
N LYS A 235 -0.92 -6.73 6.80
CA LYS A 235 -1.50 -7.87 6.08
C LYS A 235 -0.45 -8.79 5.47
N ARG A 236 0.64 -8.22 4.92
CA ARG A 236 1.75 -9.00 4.33
C ARG A 236 2.57 -9.71 5.41
N ILE A 237 2.87 -9.05 6.52
CA ILE A 237 3.55 -9.65 7.68
C ILE A 237 2.75 -10.84 8.20
N LEU A 238 1.44 -10.66 8.43
CA LEU A 238 0.55 -11.74 8.88
C LEU A 238 0.45 -12.85 7.83
N GLY A 239 0.47 -12.51 6.54
CA GLY A 239 0.52 -13.49 5.46
C GLY A 239 1.78 -14.35 5.46
N ILE A 240 2.96 -13.74 5.67
CA ILE A 240 4.21 -14.51 5.82
C ILE A 240 4.17 -15.35 7.09
N PHE A 241 3.76 -14.77 8.21
CA PHE A 241 3.68 -15.52 9.47
C PHE A 241 2.78 -16.75 9.32
N ARG A 242 1.63 -16.58 8.67
CA ARG A 242 0.74 -17.68 8.32
C ARG A 242 1.46 -18.75 7.48
N ASN A 243 2.16 -18.37 6.42
CA ASN A 243 2.88 -19.34 5.58
C ASN A 243 3.94 -20.11 6.38
N ILE A 244 4.60 -19.46 7.35
CA ILE A 244 5.58 -20.10 8.23
C ILE A 244 4.91 -21.16 9.10
N ILE A 245 3.79 -20.84 9.75
CA ILE A 245 3.12 -21.76 10.68
C ILE A 245 2.32 -22.87 9.98
N ASP A 246 1.89 -22.62 8.74
CA ASP A 246 1.17 -23.60 7.91
C ASP A 246 2.11 -24.65 7.29
N ASN A 247 3.42 -24.39 7.25
CA ASN A 247 4.40 -25.32 6.70
C ASN A 247 4.89 -26.30 7.79
N ASP A 248 4.20 -27.42 7.93
CA ASP A 248 4.55 -28.48 8.87
C ASP A 248 5.97 -29.03 8.62
N ASN A 249 6.71 -29.35 9.69
CA ASN A 249 8.07 -29.89 9.64
C ASN A 249 9.10 -28.99 8.93
N SER A 250 8.89 -27.67 8.97
CA SER A 250 9.83 -26.69 8.41
C SER A 250 10.70 -26.05 9.48
N VAL A 251 11.94 -25.73 9.10
CA VAL A 251 12.90 -25.00 9.94
C VAL A 251 12.31 -23.65 10.37
N GLU A 252 11.57 -22.99 9.48
CA GLU A 252 10.93 -21.71 9.75
C GLU A 252 9.88 -21.82 10.86
N ARG A 253 9.09 -22.91 10.89
CA ARG A 253 8.09 -23.15 11.94
C ARG A 253 8.76 -23.40 13.28
N ASP A 254 9.81 -24.21 13.31
CA ASP A 254 10.59 -24.47 14.53
C ASP A 254 11.23 -23.19 15.07
N LEU A 255 11.75 -22.35 14.17
CA LEU A 255 12.24 -21.03 14.52
C LEU A 255 11.12 -20.15 15.07
N ALA A 256 9.93 -20.14 14.47
CA ALA A 256 8.80 -19.37 14.97
C ALA A 256 8.43 -19.78 16.39
N PHE A 257 8.31 -21.08 16.64
CA PHE A 257 8.03 -21.63 17.97
C PHE A 257 9.07 -21.18 19.00
N ARG A 258 10.36 -21.39 18.69
CA ARG A 258 11.46 -21.01 19.58
C ARG A 258 11.53 -19.51 19.82
N GLN A 259 11.41 -18.70 18.76
CA GLN A 259 11.56 -17.24 18.88
C GLN A 259 10.41 -16.62 19.65
N LEU A 260 9.19 -17.13 19.50
CA LEU A 260 8.04 -16.67 20.28
C LEU A 260 8.19 -17.01 21.77
N ALA A 261 8.73 -18.18 22.10
CA ALA A 261 9.00 -18.58 23.49
C ALA A 261 10.16 -17.82 24.15
N MET A 262 11.19 -17.46 23.36
CA MET A 262 12.44 -16.90 23.90
C MET A 262 12.50 -15.36 23.94
N LYS A 263 11.69 -14.67 23.14
CA LYS A 263 11.79 -13.20 22.99
C LYS A 263 10.90 -12.48 23.98
N THR A 264 11.49 -11.51 24.67
CA THR A 264 10.83 -10.62 25.61
C THR A 264 10.24 -9.38 24.92
N GLU A 265 9.46 -8.58 25.64
CA GLU A 265 8.86 -7.35 25.11
C GLU A 265 9.87 -6.31 24.61
N SER A 266 11.05 -6.25 25.22
CA SER A 266 12.15 -5.34 24.83
C SER A 266 12.95 -5.83 23.63
N SER A 267 12.67 -7.03 23.12
CA SER A 267 13.42 -7.63 22.02
C SER A 267 13.10 -6.96 20.68
N ASN A 268 14.13 -6.48 19.98
CA ASN A 268 14.03 -6.06 18.59
C ASN A 268 13.92 -7.29 17.67
N SER A 269 12.71 -7.84 17.52
CA SER A 269 12.43 -9.11 16.84
C SER A 269 11.25 -9.01 15.89
N TRP A 270 11.35 -9.65 14.73
CA TRP A 270 10.25 -9.76 13.77
C TRP A 270 9.06 -10.51 14.37
N PHE A 271 9.29 -11.59 15.12
CA PHE A 271 8.22 -12.31 15.81
C PHE A 271 7.53 -11.47 16.89
N ARG A 272 8.26 -10.56 17.57
CA ARG A 272 7.62 -9.62 18.51
C ARG A 272 6.74 -8.62 17.76
N LYS A 273 7.17 -8.15 16.59
CA LYS A 273 6.34 -7.29 15.72
C LYS A 273 5.05 -8.01 15.30
N VAL A 274 5.10 -9.32 15.00
CA VAL A 274 3.90 -10.13 14.75
C VAL A 274 2.97 -10.11 15.97
N VAL A 275 3.49 -10.33 17.18
CA VAL A 275 2.68 -10.29 18.42
C VAL A 275 1.99 -8.94 18.59
N THR A 276 2.72 -7.83 18.45
CA THR A 276 2.11 -6.48 18.54
C THR A 276 1.06 -6.24 17.47
N ILE A 277 1.25 -6.78 16.26
CA ILE A 277 0.26 -6.68 15.18
C ILE A 277 -0.99 -7.52 15.51
N THR A 278 -0.85 -8.72 16.05
CA THR A 278 -2.01 -9.54 16.45
C THR A 278 -2.79 -8.90 17.59
N GLU A 279 -2.10 -8.33 18.58
CA GLU A 279 -2.72 -7.57 19.67
C GLU A 279 -3.48 -6.33 19.14
N LEU A 280 -2.91 -5.60 18.17
CA LEU A 280 -3.55 -4.43 17.57
C LEU A 280 -4.89 -4.73 16.90
N TYR A 281 -5.09 -5.95 16.42
CA TYR A 281 -6.26 -6.38 15.66
C TYR A 281 -7.13 -7.38 16.40
N ASP A 282 -6.91 -7.56 17.71
CA ASP A 282 -7.61 -8.52 18.55
C ASP A 282 -7.61 -9.95 17.95
N LEU A 283 -6.49 -10.32 17.33
CA LEU A 283 -6.27 -11.64 16.76
C LEU A 283 -5.75 -12.61 17.83
N PRO A 284 -5.96 -13.94 17.64
CA PRO A 284 -5.33 -14.95 18.49
C PRO A 284 -3.82 -14.73 18.60
N SER A 285 -3.27 -15.00 19.78
CA SER A 285 -1.82 -14.83 19.99
C SER A 285 -1.03 -15.71 19.02
N PRO A 286 0.16 -15.28 18.56
CA PRO A 286 0.96 -16.07 17.61
C PRO A 286 1.32 -17.47 18.12
N HIS A 287 1.48 -17.62 19.45
CA HIS A 287 1.64 -18.92 20.10
C HIS A 287 0.43 -19.83 19.84
N LEU A 288 -0.78 -19.32 20.10
CA LEU A 288 -2.01 -20.06 19.87
C LEU A 288 -2.22 -20.36 18.37
N MET A 289 -1.90 -19.41 17.49
CA MET A 289 -2.01 -19.60 16.04
C MET A 289 -1.17 -20.77 15.52
N ILE A 290 0.02 -21.03 16.07
CA ILE A 290 0.86 -22.17 15.69
C ILE A 290 0.15 -23.51 15.93
N TYR A 291 -0.63 -23.60 17.01
CA TYR A 291 -1.38 -24.80 17.37
C TYR A 291 -2.74 -24.89 16.67
N LEU A 292 -3.36 -23.74 16.37
CA LEU A 292 -4.65 -23.64 15.68
C LEU A 292 -4.54 -23.64 14.14
N SER A 293 -3.37 -23.99 13.58
CA SER A 293 -3.07 -23.79 12.15
C SER A 293 -4.16 -24.32 11.22
N THR A 294 -4.84 -25.42 11.58
CA THR A 294 -5.98 -25.98 10.83
C THR A 294 -7.18 -25.05 10.63
N LEU A 295 -7.49 -24.13 11.56
CA LEU A 295 -8.61 -23.19 11.43
C LEU A 295 -8.27 -21.97 10.55
N LEU A 296 -7.02 -21.50 10.62
CA LEU A 296 -6.53 -20.36 9.84
C LEU A 296 -6.11 -20.75 8.42
N GLN A 297 -5.83 -22.03 8.16
CA GLN A 297 -5.47 -22.62 6.85
C GLN A 297 -6.53 -22.42 5.75
N SER A 298 -7.79 -22.22 6.10
CA SER A 298 -8.83 -21.98 5.10
C SER A 298 -8.61 -20.64 4.36
N GLN A 299 -9.10 -20.55 3.11
CA GLN A 299 -9.26 -19.26 2.42
C GLN A 299 -10.10 -18.27 3.23
N ASN A 300 -10.98 -18.78 4.10
CA ASN A 300 -11.79 -17.99 5.01
C ASN A 300 -10.95 -17.33 6.10
N GLY A 301 -9.88 -17.97 6.60
CA GLY A 301 -8.96 -17.39 7.57
C GLY A 301 -8.21 -16.15 7.04
N LYS A 302 -7.71 -16.20 5.80
CA LYS A 302 -7.06 -15.04 5.15
C LYS A 302 -8.04 -13.88 4.97
N LYS A 303 -9.25 -14.21 4.52
CA LYS A 303 -10.31 -13.21 4.34
C LYS A 303 -10.68 -12.56 5.68
N LEU A 304 -10.83 -13.37 6.74
CA LEU A 304 -11.14 -12.89 8.09
C LEU A 304 -10.07 -11.92 8.61
N VAL A 305 -8.79 -12.32 8.57
CA VAL A 305 -7.68 -11.45 9.01
C VAL A 305 -7.67 -10.13 8.22
N ASN A 306 -7.80 -10.21 6.89
CA ASN A 306 -7.85 -9.00 6.06
C ASN A 306 -9.04 -8.11 6.40
N SER A 307 -10.22 -8.69 6.67
CA SER A 307 -11.41 -7.97 7.08
C SER A 307 -11.24 -7.29 8.43
N LEU A 308 -10.63 -7.95 9.42
CA LEU A 308 -10.36 -7.35 10.74
C LEU A 308 -9.38 -6.17 10.63
N VAL A 309 -8.30 -6.33 9.86
CA VAL A 309 -7.35 -5.23 9.59
C VAL A 309 -8.05 -4.06 8.89
N ASN A 310 -8.89 -4.34 7.89
CA ASN A 310 -9.66 -3.32 7.19
C ASN A 310 -10.60 -2.59 8.14
N TYR A 311 -11.36 -3.35 8.95
CA TYR A 311 -12.34 -2.82 9.89
C TYR A 311 -11.67 -1.89 10.90
N TYR A 312 -10.57 -2.33 11.54
CA TYR A 312 -9.82 -1.50 12.48
C TYR A 312 -9.40 -0.16 11.86
N TRP A 313 -8.76 -0.21 10.68
CA TRP A 313 -8.23 1.00 10.07
C TRP A 313 -9.31 1.92 9.54
N ILE A 314 -10.38 1.38 8.95
CA ILE A 314 -11.53 2.20 8.52
C ILE A 314 -12.18 2.88 9.73
N THR A 315 -12.39 2.16 10.84
CA THR A 315 -12.94 2.72 12.08
C THR A 315 -12.04 3.82 12.65
N LYS A 316 -10.72 3.58 12.69
CA LYS A 316 -9.74 4.58 13.12
C LYS A 316 -9.78 5.82 12.23
N LEU A 317 -9.84 5.68 10.91
CA LEU A 317 -9.93 6.80 9.97
C LEU A 317 -11.24 7.60 10.16
N LYS A 318 -12.37 6.92 10.42
CA LYS A 318 -13.64 7.59 10.74
C LYS A 318 -13.53 8.40 12.03
N SER A 319 -12.90 7.85 13.07
CA SER A 319 -12.61 8.59 14.32
C SER A 319 -11.75 9.83 14.07
N GLU A 320 -10.62 9.68 13.37
CA GLU A 320 -9.73 10.81 13.01
C GLU A 320 -10.43 11.87 12.15
N ALA A 321 -11.42 11.47 11.34
CA ALA A 321 -12.21 12.39 10.53
C ALA A 321 -13.23 13.17 11.38
N SER A 322 -13.83 12.53 12.39
CA SER A 322 -14.82 13.15 13.28
C SER A 322 -14.25 14.28 14.15
N GLU A 323 -12.97 14.19 14.51
CA GLU A 323 -12.26 15.22 15.26
C GLU A 323 -11.95 16.48 14.41
N LYS A 324 -12.18 16.44 13.09
CA LYS A 324 -11.81 17.51 12.16
C LYS A 324 -13.03 18.27 11.68
N SER A 325 -13.18 19.50 12.16
CA SER A 325 -14.23 20.43 11.70
C SER A 325 -14.21 20.69 10.18
N SER A 326 -13.04 20.54 9.52
CA SER A 326 -12.91 20.64 8.06
C SER A 326 -13.68 19.55 7.29
N LEU A 327 -14.02 18.44 7.94
CA LEU A 327 -14.65 17.28 7.32
C LEU A 327 -16.12 17.11 7.72
N ASN A 328 -16.71 18.12 8.37
CA ASN A 328 -18.10 18.09 8.84
C ASN A 328 -19.16 17.91 7.75
N LEU A 329 -18.83 18.22 6.48
CA LEU A 329 -19.74 18.04 5.35
C LEU A 329 -19.45 16.77 4.53
N LEU A 330 -18.36 16.05 4.83
CA LEU A 330 -18.02 14.80 4.15
C LEU A 330 -18.67 13.64 4.91
N ASN A 331 -19.47 12.85 4.22
CA ASN A 331 -19.96 11.60 4.78
C ASN A 331 -18.87 10.53 4.73
N TYR A 332 -18.64 9.89 5.86
CA TYR A 332 -17.76 8.73 5.95
C TYR A 332 -18.35 7.64 6.83
N THR A 333 -19.62 7.75 7.23
CA THR A 333 -20.31 6.76 8.07
C THR A 333 -20.33 5.38 7.42
N ASP A 334 -20.70 5.33 6.14
CA ASP A 334 -20.76 4.10 5.33
C ASP A 334 -19.45 3.80 4.57
N ALA A 335 -18.35 4.49 4.89
CA ALA A 335 -17.08 4.24 4.22
C ALA A 335 -16.55 2.83 4.54
N GLU A 336 -16.10 2.12 3.50
CA GLU A 336 -15.58 0.76 3.58
C GLU A 336 -14.33 0.60 2.70
N PHE A 337 -13.49 -0.38 3.04
CA PHE A 337 -12.36 -0.72 2.18
C PHE A 337 -12.83 -1.27 0.82
N GLY A 338 -12.30 -0.71 -0.26
CA GLY A 338 -12.62 -1.11 -1.62
C GLY A 338 -13.79 -0.35 -2.25
N SER A 339 -14.61 0.32 -1.42
CA SER A 339 -15.77 1.09 -1.86
C SER A 339 -15.38 2.55 -2.05
N ILE A 340 -15.49 3.05 -3.28
CA ILE A 340 -15.23 4.45 -3.57
C ILE A 340 -16.42 5.33 -3.16
N HIS A 341 -16.14 6.53 -2.67
CA HIS A 341 -17.18 7.48 -2.29
C HIS A 341 -18.03 7.92 -3.50
N SER A 342 -19.31 8.22 -3.26
CA SER A 342 -20.32 8.58 -4.28
C SER A 342 -19.87 9.75 -5.17
N ILE A 343 -19.18 10.75 -4.59
CA ILE A 343 -18.58 11.89 -5.29
C ILE A 343 -17.77 11.46 -6.52
N TRP A 344 -17.02 10.35 -6.41
CA TRP A 344 -16.14 9.82 -7.46
C TRP A 344 -16.83 8.83 -8.41
N ASN A 345 -18.10 8.51 -8.19
CA ASN A 345 -18.87 7.57 -9.00
C ASN A 345 -19.37 8.22 -10.32
N GLU A 346 -18.45 8.77 -11.12
CA GLU A 346 -18.73 9.31 -12.46
C GLU A 346 -17.66 8.93 -13.46
N PRO A 347 -18.03 8.22 -14.54
CA PRO A 347 -17.06 7.78 -15.52
C PRO A 347 -16.45 8.93 -16.35
N TYR A 348 -17.21 10.01 -16.57
CA TYR A 348 -16.95 10.93 -17.70
C TYR A 348 -16.44 12.33 -17.31
N SER A 349 -16.49 12.75 -16.03
CA SER A 349 -16.11 14.12 -15.63
C SER A 349 -15.39 14.22 -14.28
N THR A 350 -14.17 13.69 -14.21
CA THR A 350 -13.29 13.78 -13.03
C THR A 350 -13.11 15.21 -12.51
N LEU A 351 -13.14 16.22 -13.40
CA LEU A 351 -13.05 17.64 -13.05
C LEU A 351 -14.18 18.11 -12.13
N ARG A 352 -15.44 17.72 -12.43
CA ARG A 352 -16.61 18.12 -11.64
C ARG A 352 -16.56 17.52 -10.24
N ALA A 353 -16.31 16.21 -10.18
CA ALA A 353 -16.12 15.48 -8.93
C ALA A 353 -14.98 16.08 -8.10
N CYS A 354 -13.90 16.52 -8.74
CA CYS A 354 -12.78 17.13 -8.03
C CYS A 354 -13.17 18.42 -7.31
N ILE A 355 -13.86 19.36 -7.96
CA ILE A 355 -14.30 20.61 -7.29
C ILE A 355 -15.17 20.27 -6.07
N LYS A 356 -16.12 19.35 -6.24
CA LYS A 356 -16.99 18.91 -5.14
C LYS A 356 -16.19 18.25 -4.01
N SER A 357 -15.24 17.37 -4.31
CA SER A 357 -14.36 16.75 -3.30
C SER A 357 -13.55 17.78 -2.51
N LYS A 358 -13.07 18.86 -3.17
CA LYS A 358 -12.37 19.96 -2.49
C LYS A 358 -13.29 20.73 -1.55
N LEU A 359 -14.55 20.94 -1.94
CA LEU A 359 -15.56 21.58 -1.09
C LEU A 359 -15.94 20.71 0.11
N ALA A 360 -16.15 19.40 -0.09
CA ALA A 360 -16.44 18.44 0.97
C ALA A 360 -15.34 18.37 2.02
N CYS A 361 -14.07 18.34 1.58
CA CYS A 361 -12.90 18.30 2.45
C CYS A 361 -12.48 19.67 3.02
N ASN A 362 -13.22 20.75 2.74
CA ASN A 362 -12.86 22.13 3.10
C ASN A 362 -11.45 22.56 2.65
N THR A 363 -11.11 22.25 1.40
CA THR A 363 -9.81 22.58 0.79
C THR A 363 -9.93 23.46 -0.45
N TYR A 364 -11.16 23.69 -0.93
CA TYR A 364 -11.46 24.68 -1.96
C TYR A 364 -11.30 26.09 -1.39
N THR A 365 -10.30 26.84 -1.87
CA THR A 365 -9.94 28.15 -1.30
C THR A 365 -10.97 29.23 -1.64
N LEU A 366 -11.73 29.66 -0.63
CA LEU A 366 -12.61 30.82 -0.68
C LEU A 366 -11.97 32.04 0.00
N GLN A 367 -12.62 33.20 -0.05
CA GLN A 367 -12.08 34.43 0.53
C GLN A 367 -11.90 34.34 2.06
N CYS A 368 -12.82 33.69 2.79
CA CYS A 368 -12.63 33.43 4.22
C CYS A 368 -11.35 32.62 4.49
N ASP A 369 -11.04 31.62 3.66
CA ASP A 369 -9.80 30.84 3.81
C ASP A 369 -8.57 31.70 3.53
N LYS A 370 -8.61 32.54 2.47
CA LYS A 370 -7.51 33.47 2.17
C LYS A 370 -7.28 34.45 3.31
N SER A 371 -8.34 35.01 3.87
CA SER A 371 -8.29 35.91 5.03
C SER A 371 -7.65 35.21 6.23
N LYS A 372 -8.07 33.99 6.54
CA LYS A 372 -7.57 33.20 7.68
C LYS A 372 -6.11 32.78 7.56
N PHE A 373 -5.63 32.43 6.37
CA PHE A 373 -4.29 31.86 6.17
C PHE A 373 -3.26 32.84 5.59
N SER A 374 -3.67 34.06 5.21
CA SER A 374 -2.76 35.07 4.69
C SER A 374 -1.96 35.74 5.82
N LYS A 375 -0.69 36.03 5.56
CA LYS A 375 0.15 36.88 6.45
C LYS A 375 -0.24 38.36 6.38
N ARG A 376 -0.90 38.78 5.30
CA ARG A 376 -1.45 40.13 5.12
C ARG A 376 -2.90 40.15 5.57
N GLN A 377 -3.35 41.25 6.17
CA GLN A 377 -4.75 41.44 6.55
C GLN A 377 -5.61 41.58 5.28
N ILE A 378 -6.29 40.49 4.93
CA ILE A 378 -7.19 40.42 3.76
C ILE A 378 -8.62 40.29 4.30
N SER A 379 -9.55 41.06 3.74
CA SER A 379 -10.97 40.96 4.09
C SER A 379 -11.55 39.59 3.68
N ALA A 380 -12.41 39.03 4.53
CA ALA A 380 -13.15 37.80 4.25
C ALA A 380 -14.40 38.03 3.35
N ILE A 381 -14.78 39.29 3.14
CA ILE A 381 -15.94 39.69 2.33
C ILE A 381 -15.81 39.15 0.91
N CYS A 382 -16.91 38.60 0.39
CA CYS A 382 -16.96 38.02 -0.93
C CYS A 382 -16.58 39.04 -2.02
N PRO A 383 -15.55 38.75 -2.83
CA PRO A 383 -15.12 39.65 -3.90
C PRO A 383 -16.12 39.77 -5.05
N LEU A 384 -17.12 38.89 -5.10
CA LEU A 384 -18.12 38.87 -6.18
C LEU A 384 -19.33 39.75 -5.87
N CYS A 385 -19.87 39.66 -4.65
CA CYS A 385 -21.08 40.39 -4.26
C CYS A 385 -20.79 41.58 -3.35
N GLY A 386 -19.68 41.56 -2.59
CA GLY A 386 -19.31 42.62 -1.66
C GLY A 386 -20.16 42.72 -0.38
N ILE A 387 -21.05 41.75 -0.12
CA ILE A 387 -22.06 41.85 0.95
C ILE A 387 -21.64 41.08 2.21
N GLU A 388 -21.40 39.78 2.10
CA GLU A 388 -21.08 38.89 3.22
C GLU A 388 -19.74 38.18 3.02
N ASP A 389 -19.25 37.56 4.09
CA ASP A 389 -18.08 36.69 4.09
C ASP A 389 -18.22 35.48 3.14
N GLU A 390 -17.23 35.25 2.27
CA GLU A 390 -17.26 34.11 1.34
C GLU A 390 -16.81 32.82 2.00
N ASN A 391 -17.74 32.18 2.71
CA ASN A 391 -17.62 30.81 3.20
C ASN A 391 -18.35 29.81 2.28
N ARG A 392 -18.26 28.50 2.56
CA ARG A 392 -18.90 27.45 1.73
C ARG A 392 -20.42 27.63 1.59
N LEU A 393 -21.08 28.05 2.66
CA LEU A 393 -22.52 28.31 2.68
C LEU A 393 -22.86 29.48 1.76
N HIS A 394 -22.16 30.59 1.89
CA HIS A 394 -22.34 31.76 1.03
C HIS A 394 -22.08 31.44 -0.44
N PHE A 395 -20.93 30.80 -0.74
CA PHE A 395 -20.55 30.44 -2.09
C PHE A 395 -21.58 29.55 -2.78
N ILE A 396 -22.15 28.58 -2.07
CA ILE A 396 -23.08 27.61 -2.65
C ILE A 396 -24.52 28.10 -2.64
N LEU A 397 -24.97 28.80 -1.61
CA LEU A 397 -26.40 29.10 -1.40
C LEU A 397 -26.77 30.59 -1.44
N ARG A 398 -25.87 31.53 -1.11
CA ARG A 398 -26.26 32.94 -0.88
C ARG A 398 -25.67 33.98 -1.83
N CYS A 399 -24.53 33.72 -2.47
CA CYS A 399 -23.85 34.73 -3.30
C CYS A 399 -24.73 35.20 -4.47
N SER A 400 -25.15 36.47 -4.46
CA SER A 400 -26.09 37.02 -5.46
C SER A 400 -25.53 37.02 -6.88
N SER A 401 -24.22 37.28 -7.02
CA SER A 401 -23.52 37.23 -8.30
C SER A 401 -23.50 35.84 -8.96
N LEU A 402 -23.93 34.79 -8.24
CA LEU A 402 -24.01 33.41 -8.72
C LEU A 402 -25.46 32.89 -8.86
N ASP A 403 -26.48 33.72 -8.58
CA ASP A 403 -27.89 33.32 -8.56
C ASP A 403 -28.37 32.72 -9.88
N ASN A 404 -28.03 33.36 -11.00
CA ASN A 404 -28.45 32.94 -12.34
C ASN A 404 -28.10 31.47 -12.62
N VAL A 405 -26.90 31.04 -12.19
CA VAL A 405 -26.46 29.65 -12.34
C VAL A 405 -27.08 28.77 -11.28
N ARG A 406 -27.05 29.21 -10.02
CA ARG A 406 -27.54 28.43 -8.88
C ARG A 406 -29.01 28.03 -9.04
N ASN A 407 -29.87 28.98 -9.40
CA ASN A 407 -31.31 28.79 -9.43
C ASN A 407 -31.73 27.66 -10.39
N SER A 408 -31.11 27.58 -11.58
CA SER A 408 -31.41 26.51 -12.54
C SER A 408 -31.15 25.11 -11.97
N PHE A 409 -30.01 24.91 -11.31
CA PHE A 409 -29.66 23.62 -10.70
C PHE A 409 -30.46 23.34 -9.43
N ILE A 410 -30.71 24.34 -8.58
CA ILE A 410 -31.49 24.18 -7.35
C ILE A 410 -32.94 23.82 -7.66
N GLN A 411 -33.54 24.44 -8.69
CA GLN A 411 -34.88 24.05 -9.13
C GLN A 411 -34.91 22.61 -9.66
N SER A 412 -33.94 22.23 -10.48
CA SER A 412 -33.81 20.85 -10.97
C SER A 412 -33.66 19.84 -9.82
N LEU A 413 -32.87 20.20 -8.80
CA LEU A 413 -32.69 19.38 -7.60
C LEU A 413 -33.99 19.29 -6.78
N LYS A 414 -34.68 20.41 -6.56
CA LYS A 414 -35.96 20.45 -5.83
C LYS A 414 -37.02 19.60 -6.51
N THR A 415 -37.19 19.72 -7.83
CA THR A 415 -38.14 18.90 -8.59
C THR A 415 -37.84 17.42 -8.42
N PHE A 416 -36.57 17.02 -8.59
CA PHE A 416 -36.18 15.63 -8.43
C PHE A 416 -36.43 15.10 -7.00
N ILE A 417 -36.03 15.86 -5.97
CA ILE A 417 -36.22 15.41 -4.58
C ILE A 417 -37.71 15.31 -4.25
N LYS A 418 -38.54 16.26 -4.69
CA LYS A 418 -40.00 16.24 -4.47
C LYS A 418 -40.66 14.96 -4.99
N ASP A 419 -40.14 14.39 -6.07
CA ASP A 419 -40.67 13.15 -6.67
C ASP A 419 -40.24 11.89 -5.91
N VAL A 420 -39.15 11.97 -5.14
CA VAL A 420 -38.49 10.81 -4.52
C VAL A 420 -38.73 10.71 -3.02
N VAL A 421 -39.04 11.83 -2.35
CA VAL A 421 -39.23 11.86 -0.89
C VAL A 421 -40.61 12.39 -0.51
N THR A 422 -41.03 12.10 0.73
CA THR A 422 -42.29 12.63 1.28
C THR A 422 -42.23 14.15 1.45
N THR A 423 -43.38 14.83 1.45
CA THR A 423 -43.46 16.28 1.66
C THR A 423 -42.74 16.73 2.93
N LYS A 424 -42.86 15.96 4.03
CA LYS A 424 -42.18 16.26 5.29
C LYS A 424 -40.64 16.26 5.15
N LEU A 425 -40.07 15.27 4.48
CA LEU A 425 -38.61 15.19 4.26
C LEU A 425 -38.14 16.26 3.27
N TYR A 426 -38.96 16.59 2.27
CA TYR A 426 -38.69 17.68 1.34
C TYR A 426 -38.56 19.01 2.08
N ASP A 427 -39.51 19.33 2.96
CA ASP A 427 -39.49 20.56 3.74
C ASP A 427 -38.27 20.58 4.69
N GLU A 428 -37.96 19.47 5.36
CA GLU A 428 -36.79 19.36 6.22
C GLU A 428 -35.46 19.63 5.49
N LEU A 429 -35.33 19.16 4.24
CA LEU A 429 -34.13 19.37 3.43
C LEU A 429 -33.96 20.83 2.99
N PHE A 430 -35.05 21.50 2.60
CA PHE A 430 -34.99 22.82 1.95
C PHE A 430 -35.37 24.00 2.86
N SER A 431 -35.94 23.77 4.04
CA SER A 431 -36.15 24.80 5.06
C SER A 431 -34.89 25.11 5.87
N SER A 432 -33.94 24.17 5.92
CA SER A 432 -32.63 24.36 6.58
C SER A 432 -31.53 24.51 5.53
N GLU A 433 -30.86 25.66 5.52
CA GLU A 433 -29.72 25.87 4.63
C GLU A 433 -28.56 24.90 4.92
N ILE A 434 -28.43 24.42 6.16
CA ILE A 434 -27.43 23.42 6.54
C ILE A 434 -27.74 22.09 5.86
N ASN A 435 -29.00 21.66 5.89
CA ASN A 435 -29.44 20.42 5.23
C ASN A 435 -29.31 20.54 3.71
N THR A 436 -29.69 21.69 3.15
CA THR A 436 -29.52 21.95 1.72
C THR A 436 -28.04 21.95 1.32
N LEU A 437 -27.17 22.58 2.12
CA LEU A 437 -25.73 22.56 1.89
C LEU A 437 -25.17 21.13 1.97
N GLN A 438 -25.58 20.36 2.97
CA GLN A 438 -25.19 18.96 3.12
C GLN A 438 -25.65 18.13 1.91
N LEU A 439 -26.89 18.31 1.44
CA LEU A 439 -27.42 17.62 0.26
C LEU A 439 -26.62 17.94 -1.00
N ILE A 440 -26.18 19.20 -1.15
CA ILE A 440 -25.36 19.61 -2.31
C ILE A 440 -23.93 19.09 -2.22
N ILE A 441 -23.32 19.12 -1.04
CA ILE A 441 -21.91 18.75 -0.86
C ILE A 441 -21.70 17.24 -0.75
N ASP A 442 -22.60 16.55 -0.07
CA ASP A 442 -22.56 15.10 0.10
C ASP A 442 -23.93 14.56 0.51
N CYS A 443 -24.70 14.15 -0.49
CA CYS A 443 -26.05 13.64 -0.28
C CYS A 443 -26.09 12.23 0.35
N SER A 444 -24.94 11.55 0.47
CA SER A 444 -24.91 10.18 0.97
C SER A 444 -25.21 10.07 2.47
N VAL A 445 -25.21 11.20 3.21
CA VAL A 445 -25.67 11.26 4.61
C VAL A 445 -27.14 10.90 4.74
N PHE A 446 -27.94 11.13 3.69
CA PHE A 446 -29.38 10.95 3.73
C PHE A 446 -29.76 9.51 3.33
N HIS A 447 -29.76 8.60 4.31
CA HIS A 447 -30.02 7.17 4.09
C HIS A 447 -31.42 6.83 3.54
N PHE A 448 -32.37 7.78 3.52
CA PHE A 448 -33.66 7.60 2.86
C PHE A 448 -33.58 7.69 1.33
N LEU A 449 -32.46 8.19 0.76
CA LEU A 449 -32.22 8.18 -0.67
C LEU A 449 -31.71 6.81 -1.11
N SER A 450 -32.33 6.21 -2.13
CA SER A 450 -31.81 4.98 -2.70
C SER A 450 -30.46 5.23 -3.39
N ARG A 451 -29.70 4.16 -3.68
CA ARG A 451 -28.44 4.29 -4.45
C ARG A 451 -28.63 4.98 -5.81
N GLY A 452 -29.77 4.76 -6.46
CA GLY A 452 -30.12 5.41 -7.73
C GLY A 452 -30.38 6.91 -7.56
N ASP A 453 -31.01 7.29 -6.46
CA ASP A 453 -31.30 8.69 -6.13
C ASP A 453 -30.04 9.45 -5.76
N VAL A 454 -29.18 8.85 -4.91
CA VAL A 454 -27.86 9.39 -4.60
C VAL A 454 -27.06 9.66 -5.87
N PHE A 455 -27.06 8.72 -6.84
CA PHE A 455 -26.36 8.93 -8.11
C PHE A 455 -26.91 10.13 -8.90
N LYS A 456 -28.23 10.28 -9.00
CA LYS A 456 -28.88 11.40 -9.70
C LYS A 456 -28.63 12.74 -8.99
N VAL A 457 -28.78 12.79 -7.67
CA VAL A 457 -28.47 13.98 -6.86
C VAL A 457 -27.00 14.37 -7.00
N GLU A 458 -26.09 13.40 -6.91
CA GLU A 458 -24.66 13.63 -7.13
C GLU A 458 -24.38 14.19 -8.53
N CYS A 459 -25.07 13.72 -9.58
CA CYS A 459 -24.93 14.25 -10.93
C CYS A 459 -25.30 15.74 -11.02
N ILE A 460 -26.47 16.11 -10.49
CA ILE A 460 -26.98 17.50 -10.51
C ILE A 460 -26.05 18.41 -9.70
N THR A 461 -25.72 18.00 -8.47
CA THR A 461 -24.99 18.82 -7.51
C THR A 461 -23.51 18.98 -7.87
N ARG A 462 -22.88 17.99 -8.52
CA ARG A 462 -21.54 18.16 -9.11
C ARG A 462 -21.56 19.14 -10.28
N GLY A 463 -22.60 19.09 -11.11
CA GLY A 463 -22.83 20.09 -12.15
C GLY A 463 -22.91 21.50 -11.57
N LEU A 464 -23.70 21.69 -10.52
CA LEU A 464 -23.83 22.95 -9.78
C LEU A 464 -22.46 23.42 -9.26
N CYS A 465 -21.78 22.64 -8.43
CA CYS A 465 -20.50 23.00 -7.83
C CYS A 465 -19.45 23.39 -8.89
N PHE A 466 -19.39 22.63 -9.98
CA PHE A 466 -18.46 22.92 -11.07
C PHE A 466 -18.83 24.19 -11.83
N LYS A 467 -20.12 24.43 -12.11
CA LYS A 467 -20.53 25.64 -12.83
C LYS A 467 -20.36 26.90 -11.98
N LEU A 468 -20.64 26.83 -10.67
CA LEU A 468 -20.31 27.89 -9.72
C LEU A 468 -18.81 28.19 -9.72
N HIS A 469 -17.96 27.15 -9.69
CA HIS A 469 -16.52 27.30 -9.80
C HIS A 469 -16.11 28.01 -11.11
N GLN A 470 -16.64 27.60 -12.26
CA GLN A 470 -16.33 28.23 -13.55
C GLN A 470 -16.70 29.71 -13.57
N VAL A 471 -17.92 30.07 -13.16
CA VAL A 471 -18.39 31.46 -13.17
C VAL A 471 -17.58 32.31 -12.20
N ARG A 472 -17.36 31.82 -10.97
CA ARG A 472 -16.50 32.50 -10.01
C ARG A 472 -15.08 32.72 -10.55
N SER A 473 -14.49 31.70 -11.18
CA SER A 473 -13.15 31.82 -11.75
C SER A 473 -13.09 32.82 -12.92
N ASN A 474 -14.18 32.97 -13.68
CA ASN A 474 -14.24 33.97 -14.75
C ASN A 474 -14.44 35.39 -14.22
N LEU A 475 -15.24 35.58 -13.16
CA LEU A 475 -15.49 36.89 -12.56
C LEU A 475 -14.28 37.42 -11.76
N LEU A 476 -13.38 36.55 -11.33
CA LEU A 476 -12.16 36.91 -10.58
C LEU A 476 -10.91 37.04 -11.45
N ARG A 477 -11.01 36.74 -12.75
CA ARG A 477 -9.97 37.03 -13.74
C ARG A 477 -10.17 38.44 -14.24
#